data_AF-A0A927Z591-F1
#
_entry.id   AF-A0A927Z591-F1
#
_cell.length_a   1.000
_cell.length_b   1.000
_cell.length_c   1.000
_cell.angle_alpha   90.00
_cell.angle_beta   90.00
_cell.angle_gamma   90.00
#
_symmetry.space_group_name_H-M   'P 1'
#
loop_
_entity.id
_entity.type
_entity.pdbx_description
1 polymer ?
#
loop_
_entity_poly.entity_id
_entity_poly.type
_entity_poly.pdbx_seq_one_letter_code
_entity_poly.pdbx_strand_id
1 'polypeptide(L)'
;MFGFDEKNKEAEAYYINNYAKDISVYSGKIRVYTDYIERLNTVYEKLSDLLERWHWAREDVISIHNEVEGKWYGEIKDKYMEYSTDQLFMINMLDYKTMMETVQMDIYNKMEELKCKVSDCEQYIQSLKSQYMKYVWEEIYGF
;
A
#
# COMPACT_ATOMS: atom_id res chain seq x y z
N MET A 1 -29.65 4.43 -51.75
CA MET A 1 -30.37 3.92 -50.58
C MET A 1 -29.54 2.76 -50.04
N PHE A 2 -28.65 3.01 -49.07
CA PHE A 2 -27.79 1.96 -48.53
C PHE A 2 -28.62 1.14 -47.54
N GLY A 3 -28.98 -0.08 -47.94
CA GLY A 3 -29.55 -1.07 -47.03
C GLY A 3 -28.45 -1.51 -46.06
N PHE A 4 -28.41 -0.88 -44.89
CA PHE A 4 -27.58 -1.36 -43.79
C PHE A 4 -28.22 -2.64 -43.25
N ASP A 5 -27.52 -3.75 -43.48
CA ASP A 5 -27.90 -5.12 -43.13
C ASP A 5 -28.09 -5.23 -41.60
N GLU A 6 -29.27 -5.67 -41.14
CA GLU A 6 -29.60 -5.79 -39.71
C GLU A 6 -28.56 -6.60 -38.91
N LYS A 7 -27.87 -7.53 -39.58
CA LYS A 7 -26.79 -8.34 -39.00
C LYS A 7 -25.57 -7.53 -38.55
N ASN A 8 -25.22 -6.44 -39.24
CA ASN A 8 -24.11 -5.57 -38.81
C ASN A 8 -24.47 -4.77 -37.56
N LYS A 9 -25.74 -4.35 -37.43
CA LYS A 9 -26.21 -3.62 -36.24
C LYS A 9 -26.25 -4.50 -34.99
N GLU A 10 -26.59 -5.78 -35.14
CA GLU A 10 -26.56 -6.75 -34.04
C GLU A 10 -25.13 -7.07 -33.59
N ALA A 11 -24.19 -7.21 -34.53
CA ALA A 11 -22.77 -7.41 -34.23
C ALA A 11 -22.17 -6.18 -33.52
N GLU A 12 -22.43 -4.97 -34.02
CA GLU A 12 -21.99 -3.71 -33.44
C GLU A 12 -22.50 -3.54 -31.99
N ALA A 13 -23.79 -3.79 -31.76
CA ALA A 13 -24.39 -3.75 -30.42
C ALA A 13 -23.79 -4.79 -29.47
N TYR A 14 -23.43 -5.98 -29.98
CA TYR A 14 -22.76 -7.02 -29.19
C TYR A 14 -21.35 -6.59 -28.75
N TYR A 15 -20.54 -6.03 -29.66
CA TYR A 15 -19.19 -5.56 -29.32
C TYR A 15 -19.21 -4.36 -28.37
N ILE A 16 -20.06 -3.35 -28.63
CA ILE A 16 -20.23 -2.18 -27.76
C ILE A 16 -20.57 -2.61 -26.33
N ASN A 17 -21.53 -3.53 -26.17
CA ASN A 17 -21.95 -4.00 -24.85
C ASN A 17 -20.83 -4.77 -24.12
N ASN A 18 -20.03 -5.54 -24.84
CA ASN A 18 -18.90 -6.26 -24.24
C ASN A 18 -17.79 -5.31 -23.77
N TYR A 19 -17.40 -4.33 -24.60
CA TYR A 19 -16.41 -3.31 -24.19
C TYR A 19 -16.90 -2.49 -22.98
N ALA A 20 -18.17 -2.08 -22.97
CA ALA A 20 -18.75 -1.36 -21.84
C ALA A 20 -18.75 -2.21 -20.55
N LYS A 21 -19.10 -3.49 -20.67
CA LYS A 21 -19.06 -4.44 -19.55
C LYS A 21 -17.64 -4.61 -18.99
N ASP A 22 -16.66 -4.83 -19.86
CA ASP A 22 -15.28 -5.05 -19.43
C ASP A 22 -14.70 -3.78 -18.78
N ILE A 23 -14.91 -2.61 -19.38
CA ILE A 23 -14.51 -1.32 -18.77
C ILE A 23 -15.14 -1.16 -17.38
N SER A 24 -16.43 -1.50 -17.22
CA SER A 24 -17.10 -1.45 -15.92
C SER A 24 -16.47 -2.40 -14.89
N VAL A 25 -16.12 -3.62 -15.29
CA VAL A 25 -15.49 -4.62 -14.41
C VAL A 25 -14.12 -4.14 -13.94
N TYR A 26 -13.26 -3.66 -14.84
CA TYR A 26 -11.93 -3.19 -14.49
C TYR A 26 -11.98 -1.87 -13.69
N SER A 27 -12.94 -0.99 -13.97
CA SER A 27 -13.18 0.21 -13.14
C SER A 27 -13.58 -0.17 -11.71
N GLY A 28 -14.41 -1.21 -11.55
CA GLY A 28 -14.75 -1.77 -10.24
C GLY A 28 -13.54 -2.34 -9.50
N LYS A 29 -12.65 -3.06 -10.20
CA LYS A 29 -11.40 -3.57 -9.62
C LYS A 29 -10.49 -2.45 -9.13
N ILE A 30 -10.30 -1.40 -9.93
CA ILE A 30 -9.52 -0.22 -9.55
C ILE A 30 -10.05 0.33 -8.22
N ARG A 31 -11.37 0.57 -8.12
CA ARG A 31 -11.97 1.08 -6.89
C ARG A 31 -11.66 0.20 -5.67
N VAL A 32 -11.83 -1.11 -5.79
CA VAL A 32 -11.54 -2.04 -4.68
C VAL A 32 -10.08 -1.97 -4.26
N TYR A 33 -9.15 -1.89 -5.21
CA TYR A 33 -7.72 -1.76 -4.90
C TYR A 33 -7.40 -0.41 -4.26
N THR A 34 -7.95 0.69 -4.76
CA THR A 34 -7.77 2.04 -4.19
C THR A 34 -8.31 2.11 -2.77
N ASP A 35 -9.54 1.64 -2.53
CA ASP A 35 -10.15 1.59 -1.19
C ASP A 35 -9.28 0.77 -0.21
N TYR A 36 -8.65 -0.31 -0.70
CA TYR A 36 -7.77 -1.13 0.13
C TYR A 36 -6.42 -0.47 0.40
N ILE A 37 -5.84 0.23 -0.58
CA ILE A 37 -4.63 1.04 -0.40
C ILE A 37 -4.86 2.10 0.68
N GLU A 38 -5.99 2.80 0.68
CA GLU A 38 -6.30 3.82 1.69
C GLU A 38 -6.35 3.24 3.11
N ARG A 39 -6.92 2.04 3.26
CA ARG A 39 -6.94 1.32 4.55
C ARG A 39 -5.55 0.92 4.99
N LEU A 40 -4.74 0.38 4.09
CA LEU A 40 -3.35 0.03 4.38
C LEU A 40 -2.53 1.26 4.78
N ASN A 41 -2.72 2.38 4.08
CA ASN A 41 -2.05 3.64 4.40
C ASN A 41 -2.41 4.14 5.80
N THR A 42 -3.67 4.03 6.20
CA THR A 42 -4.09 4.38 7.57
C THR A 42 -3.38 3.54 8.63
N VAL A 43 -3.17 2.25 8.38
CA VAL A 43 -2.44 1.36 9.31
C VAL A 43 -0.94 1.69 9.31
N TYR A 44 -0.38 1.95 8.13
CA TYR A 44 1.00 2.38 7.94
C TYR A 44 1.31 3.64 8.76
N GLU A 45 0.50 4.69 8.63
CA GLU A 45 0.69 5.95 9.36
C GLU A 45 0.62 5.75 10.89
N LYS A 46 -0.33 4.95 11.38
CA LYS A 46 -0.41 4.63 12.82
C LYS A 46 0.82 3.88 13.33
N LEU A 47 1.38 3.00 12.52
CA LEU A 47 2.62 2.28 12.83
C LEU A 47 3.82 3.23 12.82
N SER A 48 3.90 4.14 11.85
CA SER A 48 4.91 5.20 11.78
C SER A 48 4.89 6.05 13.05
N ASP A 49 3.72 6.55 13.45
CA ASP A 49 3.54 7.33 14.68
C ASP A 49 3.98 6.55 15.92
N LEU A 50 3.67 5.25 15.98
CA LEU A 50 4.06 4.40 17.11
C LEU A 50 5.59 4.23 17.18
N LEU A 51 6.23 3.97 16.03
CA LEU A 51 7.67 3.82 15.92
C LEU A 51 8.42 5.12 16.25
N GLU A 52 7.88 6.26 15.83
CA GLU A 52 8.44 7.57 16.17
C GLU A 52 8.35 7.85 17.68
N ARG A 53 7.17 7.65 18.29
CA ARG A 53 7.04 7.79 19.76
C ARG A 53 7.95 6.84 20.52
N TRP A 54 8.16 5.64 20.00
CA TRP A 54 9.09 4.67 20.56
C TRP A 54 10.53 5.16 20.49
N HIS A 55 10.95 5.80 19.38
CA HIS A 55 12.26 6.42 19.24
C HIS A 55 12.50 7.49 20.31
N TRP A 56 11.54 8.41 20.49
CA TRP A 56 11.61 9.47 21.50
C TRP A 56 11.63 8.94 22.94
N ALA A 57 10.76 7.97 23.27
CA ALA A 57 10.74 7.37 24.61
C ALA A 57 12.05 6.68 24.97
N ARG A 58 12.75 6.10 23.99
CA ARG A 58 14.08 5.52 24.19
C ARG A 58 15.14 6.59 24.45
N GLU A 59 15.13 7.71 23.73
CA GLU A 59 16.07 8.80 23.94
C GLU A 59 15.90 9.43 25.33
N ASP A 60 14.66 9.60 25.79
CA ASP A 60 14.37 10.09 27.14
C ASP A 60 14.93 9.16 28.22
N VAL A 61 14.77 7.84 28.08
CA VAL A 61 15.31 6.84 29.02
C VAL A 61 16.84 6.84 29.03
N ILE A 62 17.49 6.94 27.86
CA ILE A 62 18.95 7.04 27.74
C ILE A 62 19.46 8.35 28.35
N SER A 63 18.76 9.45 28.12
CA SER A 63 19.10 10.78 28.65
C SER A 63 19.03 10.79 30.18
N ILE A 64 17.96 10.23 30.76
CA ILE A 64 17.82 10.08 32.22
C ILE A 64 18.94 9.19 32.78
N HIS A 65 19.32 8.11 32.09
CA HIS A 65 20.44 7.25 32.52
C HIS A 65 21.77 8.03 32.58
N ASN A 66 22.07 8.83 31.54
CA ASN A 66 23.30 9.63 31.48
C ASN A 66 23.32 10.80 32.47
N GLU A 67 22.17 11.41 32.80
CA GLU A 67 22.08 12.43 33.85
C GLU A 67 22.32 11.86 35.26
N VAL A 68 21.95 10.59 35.48
CA VAL A 68 22.19 9.89 36.75
C VAL A 68 23.67 9.47 36.89
N GLU A 69 24.39 9.20 35.79
CA GLU A 69 25.84 8.95 35.80
C GLU A 69 26.68 10.15 36.27
N GLY A 70 26.10 11.36 36.34
CA GLY A 70 26.72 12.55 36.94
C GLY A 70 26.77 12.54 38.48
N LYS A 71 26.15 11.56 39.16
CA LYS A 71 26.16 11.44 40.62
C LYS A 71 26.52 10.00 41.06
N TRP A 72 27.81 9.84 41.36
CA TRP A 72 28.41 8.79 42.21
C TRP A 72 28.35 7.34 41.70
N TYR A 73 29.29 7.02 40.81
CA TYR A 73 29.62 5.67 40.29
C TYR A 73 30.12 4.64 41.35
N GLY A 74 30.23 5.03 42.62
CA GLY A 74 30.85 4.22 43.69
C GLY A 74 29.89 3.36 44.50
N GLU A 75 28.61 3.72 44.61
CA GLU A 75 27.65 3.05 45.53
C GLU A 75 26.67 2.10 44.82
N ILE A 76 26.70 2.06 43.48
CA ILE A 76 25.75 1.28 42.66
C ILE A 76 26.36 -0.06 42.18
N LYS A 77 27.65 -0.31 42.44
CA LYS A 77 28.35 -1.46 41.86
C LYS A 77 27.89 -2.83 42.41
N ASP A 78 27.35 -2.88 43.64
CA ASP A 78 26.87 -4.13 44.25
C ASP A 78 25.44 -4.51 43.84
N LYS A 79 24.76 -3.72 43.01
CA LYS A 79 23.39 -4.00 42.53
C LYS A 79 23.29 -4.66 41.15
N TYR A 80 24.39 -4.78 40.41
CA TYR A 80 24.41 -5.14 38.98
C TYR A 80 25.24 -6.40 38.67
N MET A 81 25.06 -7.47 39.47
CA MET A 81 25.72 -8.76 39.26
C MET A 81 24.89 -9.80 38.48
N GLU A 82 23.66 -9.48 38.11
CA GLU A 82 22.89 -10.24 37.12
C GLU A 82 22.42 -9.23 36.08
N TYR A 83 22.45 -9.58 34.79
CA TYR A 83 21.92 -8.74 33.71
C TYR A 83 20.64 -8.05 34.19
N SER A 84 20.73 -6.74 34.46
CA SER A 84 19.64 -6.04 35.14
C SER A 84 18.41 -6.14 34.25
N THR A 85 17.23 -6.23 34.86
CA THR A 85 15.93 -6.29 34.21
C THR A 85 15.79 -5.31 33.03
N ASP A 86 16.52 -4.18 33.11
CA ASP A 86 16.65 -3.14 32.10
C ASP A 86 17.30 -3.60 30.79
N GLN A 87 18.30 -4.50 30.81
CA GLN A 87 18.94 -5.04 29.59
C GLN A 87 18.05 -6.07 28.89
N LEU A 88 17.36 -6.95 29.65
CA LEU A 88 16.36 -7.87 29.12
C LEU A 88 15.13 -7.11 28.57
N PHE A 89 14.74 -6.02 29.23
CA PHE A 89 13.71 -5.10 28.76
C PHE A 89 14.13 -4.41 27.46
N MET A 90 15.38 -3.93 27.35
CA MET A 90 15.92 -3.32 26.13
C MET A 90 16.00 -4.30 24.96
N ILE A 91 16.39 -5.57 25.18
CA ILE A 91 16.42 -6.61 24.13
C ILE A 91 15.01 -6.92 23.63
N ASN A 92 14.06 -7.20 24.53
CA ASN A 92 12.66 -7.45 24.15
C ASN A 92 12.03 -6.25 23.42
N MET A 93 12.40 -5.04 23.82
CA MET A 93 11.99 -3.79 23.16
C MET A 93 12.59 -3.65 21.76
N LEU A 94 13.85 -4.04 21.55
CA LEU A 94 14.51 -4.01 20.25
C LEU A 94 13.90 -5.03 19.27
N ASP A 95 13.57 -6.22 19.77
CA ASP A 95 12.89 -7.27 18.98
C ASP A 95 11.50 -6.81 18.55
N TYR A 96 10.76 -6.17 19.46
CA TYR A 96 9.44 -5.59 19.16
C TYR A 96 9.53 -4.48 18.11
N LYS A 97 10.52 -3.59 18.22
CA LYS A 97 10.76 -2.53 17.23
C LYS A 97 11.06 -3.13 15.84
N THR A 98 11.96 -4.11 15.79
CA THR A 98 12.36 -4.78 14.54
C THR A 98 11.16 -5.49 13.89
N MET A 99 10.31 -6.13 14.71
CA MET A 99 9.06 -6.73 14.25
C MET A 99 8.12 -5.67 13.65
N MET A 100 7.96 -4.52 14.31
CA MET A 100 7.10 -3.43 13.83
C MET A 100 7.62 -2.79 12.53
N GLU A 101 8.93 -2.60 12.40
CA GLU A 101 9.57 -2.11 11.18
C GLU A 101 9.40 -3.11 10.02
N THR A 102 9.46 -4.42 10.31
CA THR A 102 9.21 -5.48 9.33
C THR A 102 7.75 -5.44 8.83
N VAL A 103 6.79 -5.34 9.75
CA VAL A 103 5.36 -5.22 9.39
C VAL A 103 5.10 -3.94 8.59
N GLN A 104 5.73 -2.82 8.95
CA GLN A 104 5.62 -1.57 8.22
C GLN A 104 6.14 -1.71 6.78
N MET A 105 7.27 -2.39 6.60
CA MET A 105 7.83 -2.69 5.28
C MET A 105 6.91 -3.61 4.45
N ASP A 106 6.32 -4.64 5.07
CA ASP A 106 5.37 -5.53 4.39
C ASP A 106 4.11 -4.80 3.92
N ILE A 107 3.59 -3.88 4.75
CA ILE A 107 2.46 -3.02 4.37
C ILE A 107 2.83 -2.13 3.18
N TYR A 108 4.02 -1.52 3.22
CA TYR A 108 4.52 -0.70 2.11
C TYR A 108 4.61 -1.51 0.81
N ASN A 109 5.26 -2.67 0.85
CA ASN A 109 5.38 -3.56 -0.31
C ASN A 109 4.01 -3.96 -0.86
N LYS A 110 3.04 -4.23 0.02
CA LYS A 110 1.68 -4.58 -0.41
C LYS A 110 0.96 -3.42 -1.07
N MET A 111 1.15 -2.19 -0.57
CA MET A 111 0.59 -0.99 -1.21
C MET A 111 1.18 -0.79 -2.61
N GLU A 112 2.49 -0.95 -2.78
CA GLU A 112 3.14 -0.83 -4.10
C GLU A 112 2.65 -1.91 -5.08
N GLU A 113 2.49 -3.16 -4.64
CA GLU A 113 1.89 -4.22 -5.47
C GLU A 113 0.48 -3.84 -5.96
N LEU A 114 -0.35 -3.27 -5.07
CA LEU A 114 -1.71 -2.85 -5.41
C LEU A 114 -1.72 -1.64 -6.36
N LYS A 115 -0.80 -0.68 -6.19
CA LYS A 115 -0.65 0.46 -7.12
C LYS A 115 -0.28 -0.02 -8.52
N CYS A 116 0.61 -1.01 -8.65
CA CYS A 116 0.90 -1.64 -9.93
C CYS A 116 -0.36 -2.25 -10.55
N LYS A 117 -1.16 -3.00 -9.77
CA LYS A 117 -2.42 -3.59 -10.27
C LYS A 117 -3.45 -2.54 -10.72
N VAL A 118 -3.51 -1.39 -10.04
CA VAL A 118 -4.35 -0.25 -10.46
C VAL A 118 -3.87 0.26 -11.82
N SER A 119 -2.57 0.54 -11.95
CA SER A 119 -1.95 0.98 -13.21
C SER A 119 -2.21 0.00 -14.37
N ASP A 120 -2.07 -1.31 -14.13
CA ASP A 120 -2.35 -2.34 -15.14
C ASP A 120 -3.82 -2.32 -15.58
N CYS A 121 -4.75 -2.15 -14.64
CA CYS A 121 -6.18 -2.03 -14.96
C CYS A 121 -6.47 -0.76 -15.75
N GLU A 122 -5.84 0.36 -15.41
CA GLU A 122 -5.99 1.63 -16.13
C GLU A 122 -5.47 1.51 -17.57
N GLN A 123 -4.29 0.92 -17.76
CA GLN A 123 -3.72 0.67 -19.09
C GLN A 123 -4.64 -0.24 -19.92
N TYR A 124 -5.20 -1.29 -19.31
CA TYR A 124 -6.13 -2.18 -19.99
C TYR A 124 -7.42 -1.46 -20.41
N ILE A 125 -8.00 -0.63 -19.54
CA ILE A 125 -9.17 0.20 -19.87
C ILE A 125 -8.85 1.13 -21.05
N GLN A 126 -7.67 1.76 -21.07
CA GLN A 126 -7.27 2.63 -22.18
C GLN A 126 -7.11 1.84 -23.48
N SER A 127 -6.55 0.63 -23.42
CA SER A 127 -6.47 -0.27 -24.58
C SER A 127 -7.86 -0.61 -25.12
N LEU A 128 -8.80 -0.99 -24.25
CA LEU A 128 -10.19 -1.27 -24.65
C LEU A 128 -10.86 -0.06 -25.30
N LYS A 129 -10.67 1.14 -24.73
CA LYS A 129 -11.18 2.39 -25.33
C LYS A 129 -10.57 2.66 -26.70
N SER A 130 -9.27 2.42 -26.88
CA SER A 130 -8.60 2.60 -28.16
C SER A 130 -9.10 1.59 -29.21
N GLN A 131 -9.29 0.33 -28.84
CA GLN A 131 -9.84 -0.70 -29.73
C GLN A 131 -11.26 -0.35 -30.15
N TYR A 132 -12.08 0.09 -29.20
CA TYR A 132 -13.43 0.56 -29.49
C TYR A 132 -13.44 1.72 -30.49
N MET A 133 -12.60 2.74 -30.26
CA MET A 133 -12.47 3.86 -31.20
C MET A 133 -12.02 3.38 -32.58
N LYS A 134 -11.04 2.48 -32.66
CA LYS A 134 -10.58 1.92 -33.93
C LYS A 134 -11.73 1.22 -34.68
N TYR A 135 -12.50 0.38 -34.00
CA TYR A 135 -13.65 -0.30 -34.58
C TYR A 135 -14.70 0.69 -35.12
N VAL A 136 -15.07 1.70 -34.34
CA VAL A 136 -15.99 2.76 -34.76
C VAL A 136 -15.46 3.53 -35.97
N TRP A 137 -14.16 3.84 -35.99
CA TRP A 137 -13.54 4.55 -37.12
C TRP A 137 -13.48 3.71 -38.40
N GLU A 138 -13.15 2.41 -38.30
CA GLU A 138 -13.10 1.48 -39.44
C GLU A 138 -14.51 1.24 -40.03
N GLU A 139 -15.54 1.12 -39.19
CA GLU A 139 -16.92 0.91 -39.66
C GLU A 139 -17.60 2.18 -40.23
N ILE A 140 -17.31 3.37 -39.68
CA ILE A 140 -17.92 4.62 -40.17
C ILE A 140 -17.26 5.13 -41.46
N TYR A 141 -15.95 4.96 -41.61
CA TYR A 141 -15.19 5.60 -42.69
C TYR A 141 -14.68 4.65 -43.78
N GLY A 142 -14.90 3.34 -43.67
CA GLY A 142 -14.75 2.38 -44.77
C GLY A 142 -13.36 2.33 -45.41
N PHE A 143 -12.32 2.21 -44.58
CA PHE A 143 -10.94 1.93 -45.03
C PHE A 143 -10.62 0.43 -44.99
#